data_AF-A0A242CYN2-F1
#
_entry.id   AF-A0A242CYN2-F1
#
_cell.length_a   1.000
_cell.length_b   1.000
_cell.length_c   1.000
_cell.angle_alpha   90.00
_cell.angle_beta   90.00
_cell.angle_gamma   90.00
#
_symmetry.space_group_name_H-M   'P 1'
#
loop_
_entity.id
_entity.type
_entity.pdbx_description
1 polymer ?
#
loop_
_entity_poly.entity_id
_entity_poly.type
_entity_poly.pdbx_seq_one_letter_code
_entity_poly.pdbx_strand_id
1 'polypeptide(L)'
;MIAQPETYSKKQAFSALFLFLIVFFLAFSQGLFVMSDLPLSLIRSSNYLFPILDIAALIIFLGVFKEKAESIGIHLKNLKQSMLWGLLFLGVQLVFYVSISYLFNDVSKVMLGSIDLPMVILFFNSALAEEMIYRGYIETRLQGLVQNRHLCSIITAILFVLIHYPLKWMSGQQLNALSFPHILLLLSLHVTCSLTYKKSNCLWGAVCLHLLYNLGNSLIIFI
;
A
#
# COMPACT_ATOMS: atom_id res chain seq x y z
N MET A 1 -11.31 22.45 6.82
CA MET A 1 -11.03 21.12 6.25
C MET A 1 -11.77 21.01 4.91
N ILE A 2 -11.18 20.45 3.85
CA ILE A 2 -12.02 19.97 2.72
C ILE A 2 -12.63 18.69 3.26
N ALA A 3 -13.94 18.69 3.49
CA ALA A 3 -14.65 17.49 3.86
C ALA A 3 -14.63 16.54 2.65
N GLN A 4 -14.10 15.32 2.83
CA GLN A 4 -14.50 14.19 1.98
C GLN A 4 -16.04 14.16 1.94
N PRO A 5 -16.67 13.86 0.79
CA PRO A 5 -18.13 13.77 0.72
C PRO A 5 -18.63 12.85 1.84
N GLU A 6 -19.67 13.29 2.56
CA GLU A 6 -20.13 12.61 3.78
C GLU A 6 -20.52 11.15 3.52
N THR A 7 -20.96 10.83 2.29
CA THR A 7 -21.23 9.46 1.84
C THR A 7 -21.02 9.33 0.33
N TYR A 8 -20.20 8.36 -0.10
CA TYR A 8 -20.12 7.92 -1.50
C TYR A 8 -21.36 7.09 -1.88
N SER A 9 -21.70 6.99 -3.17
CA SER A 9 -22.82 6.15 -3.62
C SER A 9 -22.49 4.65 -3.58
N LYS A 10 -23.52 3.79 -3.55
CA LYS A 10 -23.35 2.33 -3.69
C LYS A 10 -22.57 1.95 -4.96
N LYS A 11 -22.78 2.67 -6.07
CA LYS A 11 -22.06 2.43 -7.33
C LYS A 11 -20.55 2.68 -7.19
N GLN A 12 -20.17 3.76 -6.51
CA GLN A 12 -18.76 4.07 -6.20
C GLN A 12 -18.16 3.07 -5.20
N ALA A 13 -18.96 2.56 -4.27
CA ALA A 13 -18.50 1.52 -3.36
C ALA A 13 -18.24 0.17 -4.09
N PHE A 14 -19.14 -0.23 -4.99
CA PHE A 14 -18.91 -1.41 -5.84
C PHE A 14 -17.72 -1.22 -6.78
N SER A 15 -17.48 0.00 -7.25
CA SER A 15 -16.31 0.29 -8.08
C SER A 15 -14.99 0.14 -7.31
N ALA A 16 -14.95 0.45 -6.01
CA ALA A 16 -13.79 0.15 -5.17
C ALA A 16 -13.51 -1.36 -5.08
N LEU A 17 -14.54 -2.18 -4.91
CA LEU A 17 -14.39 -3.65 -4.91
C LEU A 17 -13.94 -4.17 -6.28
N PHE A 18 -14.48 -3.61 -7.36
CA PHE A 18 -14.11 -4.00 -8.71
C PHE A 18 -12.68 -3.58 -9.05
N LEU A 19 -12.24 -2.39 -8.64
CA LEU A 19 -10.84 -1.95 -8.75
C LEU A 19 -9.92 -2.91 -7.99
N PHE A 20 -10.28 -3.32 -6.77
CA PHE A 20 -9.51 -4.32 -6.03
C PHE A 20 -9.37 -5.64 -6.81
N LEU A 21 -10.44 -6.14 -7.44
CA LEU A 21 -10.37 -7.36 -8.25
C LEU A 21 -9.44 -7.20 -9.46
N ILE A 22 -9.41 -6.03 -10.09
CA ILE A 22 -8.47 -5.74 -11.20
C ILE A 22 -7.02 -5.77 -10.68
N VAL A 23 -6.73 -5.06 -9.60
CA VAL A 23 -5.38 -5.01 -8.99
C VAL A 23 -4.95 -6.41 -8.53
N PHE A 24 -5.87 -7.19 -7.97
CA PHE A 24 -5.65 -8.59 -7.60
C PHE A 24 -5.30 -9.47 -8.81
N PHE A 25 -6.03 -9.31 -9.91
CA PHE A 25 -5.73 -10.01 -11.17
C PHE A 25 -4.39 -9.57 -11.78
N LEU A 26 -4.04 -8.29 -11.69
CA LEU A 26 -2.75 -7.77 -12.11
C LEU A 26 -1.61 -8.38 -11.29
N ALA A 27 -1.74 -8.42 -9.95
CA ALA A 27 -0.75 -9.09 -9.08
C ALA A 27 -0.61 -10.59 -9.39
N PHE A 28 -1.72 -11.27 -9.71
CA PHE A 28 -1.71 -12.66 -10.16
C PHE A 28 -0.93 -12.81 -11.48
N SER A 29 -1.22 -11.94 -12.45
CA SER A 29 -0.55 -11.92 -13.76
C SER A 29 0.94 -11.61 -13.63
N GLN A 30 1.34 -10.74 -12.69
CA GLN A 30 2.74 -10.48 -12.38
C GLN A 30 3.44 -11.74 -11.88
N GLY A 31 2.82 -12.50 -10.98
CA GLY A 31 3.42 -13.75 -10.50
C GLY A 31 3.64 -14.78 -11.61
N LEU A 32 2.69 -14.91 -12.55
CA LEU A 32 2.87 -15.74 -13.75
C LEU A 32 4.02 -15.23 -14.63
N PHE A 33 4.13 -13.91 -14.79
CA PHE A 33 5.22 -13.29 -15.54
C PHE A 33 6.58 -13.57 -14.91
N VAL A 34 6.68 -13.58 -13.57
CA VAL A 34 7.91 -13.92 -12.83
C VAL A 34 8.32 -15.39 -13.01
N MET A 35 7.37 -16.31 -13.23
CA MET A 35 7.63 -17.73 -13.50
C MET A 35 7.86 -18.08 -14.97
N SER A 36 7.79 -17.10 -15.87
CA SER A 36 8.02 -17.34 -17.29
C SER A 36 9.51 -17.51 -17.62
N ASP A 37 9.81 -18.10 -18.77
CA ASP A 37 11.18 -18.23 -19.30
C ASP A 37 11.72 -16.92 -19.91
N LEU A 38 11.15 -15.77 -19.53
CA LEU A 38 11.57 -14.47 -20.05
C LEU A 38 12.94 -14.05 -19.48
N PRO A 39 13.69 -13.20 -20.21
CA PRO A 39 14.91 -12.58 -19.70
C PRO A 39 14.72 -11.92 -18.33
N LEU A 40 15.70 -12.10 -17.43
CA LEU A 40 15.68 -11.51 -16.08
C LEU A 40 15.48 -9.99 -16.06
N SER A 41 15.98 -9.28 -17.07
CA SER A 41 15.77 -7.83 -17.23
C SER A 41 14.29 -7.48 -17.39
N LEU A 42 13.54 -8.26 -18.17
CA LEU A 42 12.10 -8.09 -18.34
C LEU A 42 11.37 -8.44 -17.04
N ILE A 43 11.71 -9.55 -16.38
CA ILE A 43 11.12 -9.92 -15.09
C ILE A 43 11.31 -8.80 -14.06
N ARG A 44 12.52 -8.22 -13.95
CA ARG A 44 12.78 -7.08 -13.05
C ARG A 44 11.97 -5.84 -13.43
N SER A 45 11.79 -5.57 -14.72
CA SER A 45 10.99 -4.42 -15.18
C SER A 45 9.52 -4.52 -14.78
N SER A 46 8.99 -5.74 -14.56
CA SER A 46 7.62 -5.95 -14.11
C SER A 46 7.31 -5.27 -12.77
N ASN A 47 8.30 -5.20 -11.87
CA ASN A 47 8.15 -4.52 -10.58
C ASN A 47 7.89 -3.02 -10.70
N TYR A 48 8.23 -2.41 -11.84
CA TYR A 48 7.88 -1.03 -12.15
C TYR A 48 6.58 -0.93 -12.93
N LEU A 49 6.36 -1.86 -13.87
CA LEU A 49 5.20 -1.84 -14.76
C LEU A 49 3.87 -2.05 -14.01
N PHE A 50 3.78 -3.05 -13.13
CA PHE A 50 2.51 -3.42 -12.50
C PHE A 50 1.93 -2.32 -11.59
N PRO A 51 2.70 -1.64 -10.71
CA PRO A 51 2.18 -0.49 -9.97
C PRO A 51 1.71 0.67 -10.87
N ILE A 52 2.34 0.87 -12.02
CA ILE A 52 1.89 1.87 -13.01
C ILE A 52 0.54 1.46 -13.63
N LEU A 53 0.36 0.18 -13.94
CA LEU A 53 -0.92 -0.35 -14.43
C LEU A 53 -2.02 -0.21 -13.37
N ASP A 54 -1.70 -0.42 -12.10
CA ASP A 54 -2.63 -0.22 -10.99
C ASP A 54 -3.08 1.25 -10.88
N ILE A 55 -2.14 2.19 -10.99
CA ILE A 55 -2.45 3.64 -11.04
C ILE A 55 -3.30 3.96 -12.28
N ALA A 56 -2.98 3.40 -13.45
CA ALA A 56 -3.74 3.61 -14.66
C ALA A 56 -5.20 3.11 -14.51
N ALA A 57 -5.38 1.93 -13.91
CA ALA A 57 -6.71 1.40 -13.58
C ALA A 57 -7.47 2.38 -12.65
N LEU A 58 -6.84 2.87 -11.59
CA LEU A 58 -7.45 3.88 -10.71
C LEU A 58 -7.84 5.16 -11.47
N ILE A 59 -6.99 5.68 -12.36
CA ILE A 59 -7.29 6.88 -13.15
C ILE A 59 -8.53 6.67 -14.03
N ILE A 60 -8.69 5.49 -14.65
CA ILE A 60 -9.89 5.15 -15.42
C ILE A 60 -11.13 5.25 -14.54
N PHE A 61 -11.10 4.71 -13.32
CA PHE A 61 -12.22 4.77 -12.40
C PHE A 61 -12.56 6.20 -11.97
N LEU A 62 -11.54 7.02 -11.66
CA LEU A 62 -11.75 8.44 -11.40
C LEU A 62 -12.43 9.13 -12.59
N GLY A 63 -12.00 8.83 -13.82
CA GLY A 63 -12.59 9.34 -15.06
C GLY A 63 -14.05 8.91 -15.25
N VAL A 64 -14.37 7.63 -15.03
CA VAL A 64 -15.74 7.08 -15.15
C VAL A 64 -16.70 7.78 -14.19
N PHE A 65 -16.27 8.06 -12.96
CA PHE A 65 -17.10 8.75 -11.96
C PHE A 65 -16.94 10.27 -11.97
N LYS A 66 -16.16 10.83 -12.91
CA LYS A 66 -15.85 12.27 -13.02
C LYS A 66 -15.30 12.86 -11.71
N GLU A 67 -14.54 12.06 -10.97
CA GLU A 67 -13.91 12.43 -9.72
C GLU A 67 -12.54 13.04 -9.97
N LYS A 68 -12.18 14.07 -9.22
CA LYS A 68 -10.85 14.69 -9.32
C LYS A 68 -9.84 13.97 -8.43
N ALA A 69 -8.55 14.14 -8.69
CA ALA A 69 -7.48 13.55 -7.89
C ALA A 69 -7.51 14.01 -6.42
N GLU A 70 -8.04 15.20 -6.14
CA GLU A 70 -8.23 15.69 -4.77
C GLU A 70 -9.20 14.83 -3.96
N SER A 71 -10.12 14.09 -4.60
CA SER A 71 -11.06 13.17 -3.93
C SER A 71 -10.38 11.96 -3.30
N ILE A 72 -9.18 11.62 -3.74
CA ILE A 72 -8.33 10.57 -3.15
C ILE A 72 -7.18 11.17 -2.33
N GLY A 73 -7.23 12.49 -2.07
CA GLY A 73 -6.24 13.20 -1.25
C GLY A 73 -4.95 13.60 -1.95
N ILE A 74 -4.90 13.55 -3.28
CA ILE A 74 -3.78 14.07 -4.07
C ILE A 74 -3.95 15.59 -4.19
N HIS A 75 -3.43 16.31 -3.19
CA HIS A 75 -3.34 17.76 -3.16
C HIS A 75 -2.33 18.22 -2.11
N LEU A 76 -1.91 19.49 -2.17
CA LEU A 76 -0.96 20.07 -1.21
C LEU A 76 -1.62 20.73 0.00
N LYS A 77 -2.96 20.81 0.03
CA LYS A 77 -3.67 21.28 1.23
C LYS A 77 -3.36 20.33 2.39
N ASN A 78 -3.01 20.90 3.55
CA ASN A 78 -2.57 20.16 4.75
C ASN A 78 -1.30 19.32 4.58
N LEU A 79 -0.48 19.55 3.54
CA LEU A 79 0.76 18.79 3.32
C LEU A 79 1.66 18.75 4.56
N LYS A 80 1.86 19.90 5.23
CA LYS A 80 2.67 19.99 6.46
C LYS A 80 2.14 19.07 7.57
N GLN A 81 0.82 19.07 7.78
CA GLN A 81 0.17 18.21 8.77
C GLN A 81 0.25 16.73 8.37
N SER A 82 0.08 16.42 7.08
CA SER A 82 0.22 15.07 6.54
C SER A 82 1.64 14.53 6.76
N MET A 83 2.66 15.31 6.42
CA MET A 83 4.07 14.97 6.66
C MET A 83 4.38 14.77 8.14
N LEU A 84 3.87 15.65 9.01
CA LEU A 84 4.05 15.51 10.46
C LEU A 84 3.51 14.16 10.97
N TRP A 85 2.26 13.81 10.63
CA TRP A 85 1.69 12.53 11.02
C TRP A 85 2.42 11.35 10.37
N GLY A 86 2.83 11.48 9.11
CA GLY A 86 3.60 10.45 8.40
C GLY A 86 4.93 10.14 9.09
N LEU A 87 5.68 11.17 9.48
CA LEU A 87 6.96 11.00 10.19
C LEU A 87 6.77 10.45 11.61
N LEU A 88 5.75 10.91 12.34
CA LEU A 88 5.44 10.38 13.67
C LEU A 88 5.09 8.90 13.63
N PHE A 89 4.20 8.51 12.71
CA PHE A 89 3.80 7.11 12.56
C PHE A 89 4.86 6.24 11.90
N LEU A 90 5.76 6.80 11.08
CA LEU A 90 6.97 6.11 10.63
C LEU A 90 7.83 5.67 11.83
N GLY A 91 8.05 6.55 12.81
CA GLY A 91 8.78 6.19 14.02
C GLY A 91 8.14 5.02 14.76
N VAL A 92 6.81 5.04 14.92
CA VAL A 92 6.04 3.92 15.51
C VAL A 92 6.23 2.64 14.70
N GLN A 93 6.12 2.73 13.37
CA GLN A 93 6.21 1.58 12.49
C GLN A 93 7.62 0.96 12.46
N LEU A 94 8.69 1.77 12.50
CA LEU A 94 10.07 1.28 12.56
C LEU A 94 10.36 0.59 13.91
N VAL A 95 9.90 1.16 15.02
CA VAL A 95 10.01 0.49 16.34
C VAL A 95 9.27 -0.85 16.32
N PHE A 96 8.03 -0.86 15.82
CA PHE A 96 7.26 -2.09 15.72
C PHE A 96 7.94 -3.13 14.81
N TYR A 97 8.51 -2.71 13.69
CA TYR A 97 9.28 -3.58 12.79
C TYR A 97 10.48 -4.22 13.48
N VAL A 98 11.28 -3.44 14.18
CA VAL A 98 12.42 -3.94 14.95
C VAL A 98 11.93 -4.91 16.04
N SER A 99 10.89 -4.55 16.80
CA SER A 99 10.34 -5.41 17.86
C SER A 99 9.83 -6.75 17.33
N ILE A 100 9.07 -6.74 16.23
CA ILE A 100 8.58 -7.96 15.58
C ILE A 100 9.75 -8.79 15.05
N SER A 101 10.79 -8.15 14.50
CA SER A 101 11.97 -8.85 14.01
C SER A 101 12.72 -9.57 15.12
N TYR A 102 12.93 -8.93 16.28
CA TYR A 102 13.54 -9.57 17.46
C TYR A 102 12.65 -10.64 18.11
N LEU A 103 11.33 -10.48 18.08
CA LEU A 103 10.41 -11.43 18.70
C LEU A 103 10.29 -12.74 17.92
N PHE A 104 10.39 -12.67 16.58
CA PHE A 104 10.12 -13.81 15.70
C PHE A 104 11.35 -14.34 14.96
N ASN A 105 12.53 -13.74 15.13
CA ASN A 105 13.78 -14.21 14.54
C ASN A 105 14.88 -14.25 15.61
N ASP A 106 15.82 -15.17 15.48
CA ASP A 106 16.98 -15.31 16.37
C ASP A 106 18.06 -14.25 16.04
N VAL A 107 17.71 -12.97 16.25
CA VAL A 107 18.58 -11.84 15.91
C VAL A 107 19.80 -11.78 16.85
N SER A 108 20.97 -12.03 16.28
CA SER A 108 22.28 -11.93 16.94
C SER A 108 22.95 -10.58 16.70
N LYS A 109 22.68 -9.94 15.55
CA LYS A 109 23.32 -8.70 15.12
C LYS A 109 22.40 -7.89 14.21
N VAL A 110 22.56 -6.57 14.25
CA VAL A 110 21.94 -5.63 13.31
C VAL A 110 23.04 -4.97 12.47
N MET A 111 22.84 -4.91 11.16
CA MET A 111 23.70 -4.22 10.21
C MET A 111 22.89 -3.23 9.37
N LEU A 112 23.57 -2.20 8.86
CA LEU A 112 22.99 -1.28 7.89
C LEU A 112 23.47 -1.67 6.49
N GLY A 113 22.53 -1.91 5.60
CA GLY A 113 22.75 -2.11 4.17
C GLY A 113 22.95 -0.80 3.42
N SER A 114 22.76 -0.85 2.11
CA SER A 114 22.83 0.32 1.23
C SER A 114 21.50 0.58 0.54
N ILE A 115 21.18 1.85 0.34
CA ILE A 115 20.04 2.29 -0.48
C ILE A 115 20.61 2.85 -1.79
N ASP A 116 20.05 2.41 -2.92
CA ASP A 116 20.37 2.93 -4.24
C ASP A 116 19.16 3.63 -4.90
N LEU A 117 19.43 4.37 -5.97
CA LEU A 117 18.39 5.11 -6.70
C LEU A 117 17.31 4.20 -7.31
N PRO A 118 17.63 3.07 -7.97
CA PRO A 118 16.62 2.14 -8.46
C PRO A 118 15.65 1.63 -7.38
N MET A 119 16.14 1.37 -6.17
CA MET A 119 15.33 0.96 -5.02
C MET A 119 14.40 2.09 -4.56
N VAL A 120 14.89 3.33 -4.47
CA VAL A 120 14.05 4.48 -4.11
C VAL A 120 12.92 4.68 -5.12
N ILE A 121 13.21 4.58 -6.42
CA ILE A 121 12.21 4.71 -7.48
C ILE A 121 11.18 3.58 -7.39
N LEU A 122 11.64 2.34 -7.20
CA LEU A 122 10.77 1.17 -7.07
C LEU A 122 9.80 1.33 -5.89
N PHE A 123 10.32 1.63 -4.71
CA PHE A 123 9.51 1.78 -3.50
C PHE A 123 8.59 2.99 -3.55
N PHE A 124 9.01 4.09 -4.19
CA PHE A 124 8.13 5.24 -4.37
C PHE A 124 6.96 4.89 -5.28
N ASN A 125 7.21 4.18 -6.38
CA ASN A 125 6.18 3.76 -7.32
C ASN A 125 5.16 2.82 -6.64
N SER A 126 5.63 1.81 -5.91
CA SER A 126 4.76 0.88 -5.15
C SER A 126 3.96 1.60 -4.07
N ALA A 127 4.63 2.39 -3.22
CA ALA A 127 3.97 3.14 -2.15
C ALA A 127 2.92 4.10 -2.70
N LEU A 128 3.23 4.83 -3.78
CA LEU A 128 2.27 5.74 -4.42
C LEU A 128 1.03 4.97 -4.90
N ALA A 129 1.21 3.88 -5.66
CA ALA A 129 0.10 3.08 -6.17
C ALA A 129 -0.78 2.54 -5.04
N GLU A 130 -0.16 1.91 -4.03
CA GLU A 130 -0.87 1.29 -2.92
C GLU A 130 -1.60 2.33 -2.06
N GLU A 131 -0.99 3.45 -1.73
CA GLU A 131 -1.67 4.48 -0.94
C GLU A 131 -2.83 5.11 -1.72
N MET A 132 -2.66 5.37 -3.02
CA MET A 132 -3.73 5.92 -3.87
C MET A 132 -4.94 4.98 -3.96
N ILE A 133 -4.68 3.68 -4.10
CA ILE A 133 -5.72 2.67 -4.26
C ILE A 133 -6.38 2.35 -2.93
N TYR A 134 -5.62 2.00 -1.90
CA TYR A 134 -6.19 1.49 -0.66
C TYR A 134 -6.70 2.62 0.24
N ARG A 135 -5.90 3.66 0.50
CA ARG A 135 -6.30 4.75 1.42
C ARG A 135 -7.10 5.81 0.70
N GLY A 136 -6.64 6.20 -0.49
CA GLY A 136 -7.28 7.23 -1.31
C GLY A 136 -8.65 6.80 -1.83
N TYR A 137 -8.71 5.67 -2.55
CA TYR A 137 -9.92 5.24 -3.26
C TYR A 137 -10.76 4.21 -2.49
N ILE A 138 -10.25 3.00 -2.23
CA ILE A 138 -11.04 1.88 -1.69
C ILE A 138 -11.63 2.24 -0.32
N GLU A 139 -10.79 2.63 0.64
CA GLU A 139 -11.25 2.89 2.00
C GLU A 139 -12.32 4.00 2.06
N THR A 140 -12.15 5.05 1.25
CA THR A 140 -13.10 6.17 1.23
C THR A 140 -14.42 5.76 0.57
N ARG A 141 -14.39 5.09 -0.59
CA ARG A 141 -15.59 4.70 -1.34
C ARG A 141 -16.39 3.58 -0.68
N LEU A 142 -15.76 2.70 0.10
CA LEU A 142 -16.48 1.68 0.88
C LEU A 142 -17.56 2.27 1.80
N GLN A 143 -17.45 3.55 2.17
CA GLN A 143 -18.49 4.25 2.92
C GLN A 143 -19.86 4.29 2.23
N GLY A 144 -19.92 4.06 0.91
CA GLY A 144 -21.19 3.92 0.19
C GLY A 144 -21.92 2.60 0.44
N LEU A 145 -21.26 1.60 1.06
CA LEU A 145 -21.87 0.35 1.53
C LEU A 145 -21.87 0.25 3.05
N VAL A 146 -20.83 0.78 3.71
CA VAL A 146 -20.62 0.65 5.16
C VAL A 146 -20.42 2.03 5.77
N GLN A 147 -21.42 2.57 6.47
CA GLN A 147 -21.32 3.92 7.05
C GLN A 147 -20.24 4.05 8.15
N ASN A 148 -19.87 2.94 8.80
CA ASN A 148 -18.84 2.93 9.83
C ASN A 148 -17.44 3.02 9.20
N ARG A 149 -16.78 4.17 9.36
CA ARG A 149 -15.42 4.45 8.86
C ARG A 149 -14.36 3.53 9.44
N HIS A 150 -14.50 3.09 10.68
CA HIS A 150 -13.57 2.14 11.29
C HIS A 150 -13.71 0.76 10.64
N LEU A 151 -14.94 0.33 10.37
CA LEU A 151 -15.19 -0.92 9.66
C LEU A 151 -14.69 -0.87 8.21
N CYS A 152 -14.85 0.25 7.49
CA CYS A 152 -14.23 0.45 6.18
C CYS A 152 -12.71 0.28 6.23
N SER A 153 -12.07 0.81 7.27
CA SER A 153 -10.63 0.67 7.49
C SER A 153 -10.21 -0.78 7.74
N ILE A 154 -10.98 -1.53 8.54
CA ILE A 154 -10.75 -2.95 8.82
C ILE A 154 -10.90 -3.78 7.54
N ILE A 155 -11.97 -3.56 6.77
CA ILE A 155 -12.18 -4.23 5.48
C ILE A 155 -11.01 -3.94 4.54
N THR A 156 -10.60 -2.67 4.44
CA THR A 156 -9.47 -2.29 3.59
C THR A 156 -8.16 -2.92 4.07
N ALA A 157 -7.94 -3.05 5.38
CA ALA A 157 -6.77 -3.74 5.92
C ALA A 157 -6.70 -5.20 5.48
N ILE A 158 -7.85 -5.88 5.48
CA ILE A 158 -7.97 -7.26 4.99
C ILE A 158 -7.64 -7.32 3.49
N LEU A 159 -8.24 -6.44 2.68
CA LEU A 159 -7.96 -6.36 1.25
C LEU A 159 -6.47 -6.05 0.97
N PHE A 160 -5.88 -5.15 1.77
CA PHE A 160 -4.46 -4.80 1.69
C PHE A 160 -3.55 -5.99 2.00
N VAL A 161 -3.87 -6.82 3.00
CA VAL A 161 -3.12 -8.07 3.22
C VAL A 161 -3.35 -9.06 2.08
N LEU A 162 -4.59 -9.18 1.60
CA LEU A 162 -4.94 -10.14 0.53
C LEU A 162 -4.20 -9.89 -0.78
N ILE A 163 -3.91 -8.64 -1.15
CA ILE A 163 -3.20 -8.34 -2.39
C ILE A 163 -1.74 -8.85 -2.41
N HIS A 164 -1.16 -9.16 -1.25
CA HIS A 164 0.21 -9.66 -1.15
C HIS A 164 0.32 -11.18 -1.41
N TYR A 165 -0.80 -11.89 -1.54
CA TYR A 165 -0.82 -13.32 -1.80
C TYR A 165 -0.68 -13.72 -3.28
N PRO A 166 -1.40 -13.13 -4.25
CA PRO A 166 -1.42 -13.58 -5.65
C PRO A 166 -0.05 -13.76 -6.28
N LEU A 167 0.82 -12.76 -6.16
CA LEU A 167 2.18 -12.82 -6.71
C LEU A 167 2.98 -13.97 -6.11
N LYS A 168 2.82 -14.22 -4.81
CA LYS A 168 3.55 -15.30 -4.13
C LYS A 168 3.01 -16.68 -4.49
N TRP A 169 1.69 -16.83 -4.54
CA TRP A 169 1.07 -18.08 -4.99
C TRP A 169 1.51 -18.42 -6.41
N MET A 170 1.51 -17.44 -7.30
CA MET A 170 1.89 -17.66 -8.69
C MET A 170 3.39 -17.75 -8.91
N SER A 171 4.22 -17.27 -7.98
CA SER A 171 5.68 -17.54 -7.98
C SER A 171 6.06 -18.86 -7.31
N GLY A 172 5.10 -19.77 -7.13
CA GLY A 172 5.32 -21.15 -6.67
C GLY A 172 5.26 -21.35 -5.16
N GLN A 173 4.86 -20.33 -4.38
CA GLN A 173 4.73 -20.46 -2.92
C GLN A 173 3.38 -21.08 -2.53
N GLN A 174 3.35 -21.83 -1.43
CA GLN A 174 2.14 -22.47 -0.90
C GLN A 174 1.13 -21.47 -0.30
N LEU A 175 -0.04 -21.95 0.14
CA LEU A 175 -1.11 -21.12 0.70
C LEU A 175 -0.68 -20.26 1.91
N ASN A 176 0.32 -20.70 2.68
CA ASN A 176 0.95 -19.95 3.78
C ASN A 176 2.10 -19.01 3.31
N ALA A 177 2.03 -18.52 2.07
CA ALA A 177 3.05 -17.68 1.44
C ALA A 177 3.45 -16.41 2.23
N LEU A 178 2.58 -15.91 3.11
CA LEU A 178 2.92 -14.85 4.06
C LEU A 178 3.14 -15.44 5.45
N SER A 179 4.31 -15.17 6.02
CA SER A 179 4.59 -15.51 7.41
C SER A 179 3.73 -14.66 8.34
N PHE A 180 3.41 -15.18 9.52
CA PHE A 180 2.64 -14.46 10.53
C PHE A 180 3.26 -13.09 10.89
N PRO A 181 4.59 -12.96 11.11
CA PRO A 181 5.23 -11.65 11.34
C PRO A 181 5.00 -10.67 10.19
N HIS A 182 5.08 -11.14 8.95
CA HIS A 182 4.84 -10.28 7.78
C HIS A 182 3.39 -9.78 7.73
N ILE A 183 2.40 -10.64 8.04
CA ILE A 183 0.99 -10.22 8.14
C ILE A 183 0.82 -9.13 9.21
N LEU A 184 1.47 -9.27 10.38
CA LEU A 184 1.41 -8.24 11.43
C LEU A 184 1.99 -6.91 10.96
N LEU A 185 3.12 -6.93 10.25
CA LEU A 185 3.76 -5.73 9.71
C LEU A 185 2.89 -5.04 8.64
N LEU A 186 2.25 -5.82 7.76
CA LEU A 186 1.32 -5.27 6.75
C LEU A 186 0.09 -4.65 7.40
N LEU A 187 -0.49 -5.31 8.42
CA LEU A 187 -1.62 -4.75 9.16
C LEU A 187 -1.26 -3.47 9.90
N SER A 188 -0.09 -3.43 10.56
CA SER A 188 0.35 -2.22 11.27
C SER A 188 0.67 -1.08 10.29
N LEU A 189 1.28 -1.39 9.13
CA LEU A 189 1.52 -0.42 8.07
C LEU A 189 0.21 0.15 7.51
N HIS A 190 -0.79 -0.70 7.27
CA HIS A 190 -2.11 -0.24 6.84
C HIS A 190 -2.72 0.74 7.85
N VAL A 191 -2.71 0.37 9.14
CA VAL A 191 -3.28 1.19 10.21
C VAL A 191 -2.58 2.54 10.30
N THR A 192 -1.24 2.56 10.31
CA THR A 192 -0.44 3.79 10.43
C THR A 192 -0.63 4.72 9.24
N CYS A 193 -0.63 4.20 8.01
CA CYS A 193 -0.95 4.98 6.82
C CYS A 193 -2.40 5.50 6.83
N SER A 194 -3.37 4.65 7.18
CA SER A 194 -4.79 5.05 7.23
C SER A 194 -5.04 6.15 8.26
N LEU A 195 -4.39 6.07 9.43
CA LEU A 195 -4.43 7.14 10.43
C LEU A 195 -3.77 8.43 9.93
N THR A 196 -2.60 8.33 9.28
CA THR A 196 -1.92 9.49 8.67
C THR A 196 -2.82 10.22 7.68
N TYR A 197 -3.48 9.44 6.81
CA TYR A 197 -4.40 9.98 5.82
C TYR A 197 -5.63 10.63 6.49
N LYS A 198 -6.30 9.95 7.41
CA LYS A 198 -7.49 10.46 8.11
C LYS A 198 -7.23 11.74 8.91
N LYS A 199 -6.05 11.89 9.48
CA LYS A 199 -5.67 13.06 10.28
C LYS A 199 -5.39 14.32 9.44
N SER A 200 -5.13 14.18 8.15
CA SER A 200 -4.73 15.29 7.28
C SER A 200 -5.61 15.48 6.04
N ASN A 201 -6.36 14.44 5.64
CA ASN A 201 -7.02 14.30 4.34
C ASN A 201 -6.07 14.59 3.16
N CYS A 202 -4.78 14.32 3.33
CA CYS A 202 -3.75 14.52 2.32
C CYS A 202 -2.91 13.25 2.28
N LEU A 203 -2.76 12.67 1.09
CA LEU A 203 -2.22 11.32 0.93
C LEU A 203 -0.69 11.28 1.07
N TRP A 204 -0.01 12.40 0.77
CA TRP A 204 1.44 12.45 0.67
C TRP A 204 2.17 11.97 1.93
N GLY A 205 1.64 12.22 3.13
CA GLY A 205 2.24 11.75 4.37
C GLY A 205 2.21 10.24 4.51
N ALA A 206 1.14 9.59 4.06
CA ALA A 206 1.04 8.13 4.02
C ALA A 206 1.99 7.54 2.96
N VAL A 207 2.10 8.18 1.78
CA VAL A 207 3.08 7.80 0.74
C VAL A 207 4.51 7.89 1.27
N CYS A 208 4.83 8.99 1.97
CA CYS A 208 6.13 9.22 2.57
C CYS A 208 6.45 8.18 3.66
N LEU A 209 5.50 7.93 4.57
CA LEU A 209 5.62 6.90 5.60
C LEU A 209 5.91 5.55 4.98
N HIS A 210 5.10 5.13 4.00
CA HIS A 210 5.23 3.82 3.36
C HIS A 210 6.57 3.69 2.61
N LEU A 211 6.94 4.68 1.80
CA LEU A 211 8.24 4.72 1.12
C LEU A 211 9.39 4.56 2.10
N LEU A 212 9.42 5.38 3.16
CA LEU A 212 10.50 5.35 4.15
C LEU A 212 10.51 4.07 4.97
N TYR A 213 9.33 3.47 5.22
CA TYR A 213 9.22 2.16 5.84
C TYR A 213 9.86 1.07 4.98
N ASN A 214 9.55 1.02 3.68
CA ASN A 214 10.14 0.05 2.77
C ASN A 214 11.65 0.23 2.63
N LEU A 215 12.12 1.48 2.56
CA LEU A 215 13.56 1.79 2.60
C LEU A 215 14.20 1.34 3.92
N GLY A 216 13.52 1.56 5.05
CA GLY A 216 13.96 1.09 6.36
C GLY A 216 14.08 -0.42 6.44
N ASN A 217 13.09 -1.17 5.91
CA ASN A 217 13.14 -2.63 5.84
C ASN A 217 14.33 -3.14 5.01
N SER A 218 14.65 -2.48 3.90
CA SER A 218 15.82 -2.85 3.08
C SER A 218 17.15 -2.42 3.70
N LEU A 219 17.16 -1.31 4.45
CA LEU A 219 18.36 -0.77 5.08
C LEU A 219 18.75 -1.56 6.33
N ILE A 220 17.78 -1.97 7.14
CA ILE A 220 18.04 -2.65 8.42
C ILE A 220 18.09 -4.15 8.18
N ILE A 221 19.28 -4.72 8.29
CA ILE A 221 19.53 -6.15 8.10
C ILE A 221 19.70 -6.80 9.46
N PHE A 222 18.84 -7.78 9.76
CA PHE A 222 18.95 -8.63 10.94
C PHE A 222 19.72 -9.90 10.58
N ILE A 223 20.71 -10.26 11.41
CA ILE A 223 21.54 -11.46 11.29
C ILE A 223 21.38 -12.29 12.55
#